data_AF-A0A7S4TCD1-F1
#
_entry.id   AF-A0A7S4TCD1-F1
#
_cell.length_a   1.000
_cell.length_b   1.000
_cell.length_c   1.000
_cell.angle_alpha   90.00
_cell.angle_beta   90.00
_cell.angle_gamma   90.00
#
_symmetry.space_group_name_H-M   'P 1'
#
loop_
_entity.id
_entity.type
_entity.pdbx_description
1 polymer ?
#
loop_
_entity_poly.entity_id
_entity_poly.type
_entity_poly.pdbx_seq_one_letter_code
_entity_poly.pdbx_strand_id
1 'polypeptide(L)'
;TCVCFDSEGFFYSEKKRTPASSRFGRDQALGVLLNLDGKSPNANTVSLFCNGTRISEPMPLPEKLKGEVLYPHVAYRNVSLQVNFGPLPMAKMPFKCRMIQEAASTDVKEVKAEKPKDGKYEVLFPVAFPDEGTFDWLDAFLEKNPKYVELSDRKILDWAVKSGIWKPKGNSWRASNDKPEYNFGLQFMDDFSIRRCLNAVTSVVPRHYIVMEVKQNLTQAERKSNLKRFSSPHFKKIAHVVIGDPPKEYKAVVQQKLLEEKQAKAEVDWKMRKLEKERKKVVAQRQKEIAEQKAKLEAKKREEEEAKKKEAAEK
;
A
#
# COMPACT_ATOMS: atom_id res chain seq x y z
N THR A 1 0.30 -9.26 5.19
CA THR A 1 0.00 -8.25 6.22
C THR A 1 1.24 -8.06 7.06
N CYS A 2 1.52 -6.86 7.56
CA CYS A 2 2.63 -6.59 8.47
C CYS A 2 2.16 -5.66 9.59
N VAL A 3 2.93 -5.63 10.67
CA VAL A 3 2.86 -4.62 11.72
C VAL A 3 4.25 -4.03 11.92
N CYS A 4 4.37 -2.73 12.14
CA CYS A 4 5.67 -2.10 12.40
C CYS A 4 5.54 -0.80 13.22
N PHE A 5 6.64 -0.41 13.86
CA PHE A 5 6.80 0.89 14.51
C PHE A 5 7.74 1.76 13.66
N ASP A 6 7.48 3.06 13.59
CA ASP A 6 8.39 4.06 12.99
C ASP A 6 9.06 4.95 14.04
N SER A 7 10.13 5.63 13.64
CA SER A 7 10.88 6.57 14.49
C SER A 7 10.11 7.82 14.88
N GLU A 8 9.00 8.11 14.21
CA GLU A 8 8.13 9.24 14.51
C GLU A 8 7.13 8.94 15.64
N GLY A 9 7.11 7.69 16.13
CA GLY A 9 6.26 7.26 17.25
C GLY A 9 4.97 6.57 16.83
N PHE A 10 4.83 6.19 15.56
CA PHE A 10 3.62 5.56 15.04
C PHE A 10 3.75 4.05 14.91
N PHE A 11 2.61 3.38 15.05
CA PHE A 11 2.41 1.98 14.73
C PHE A 11 1.58 1.87 13.45
N TYR A 12 2.00 0.97 12.55
CA TYR A 12 1.29 0.65 11.33
C TYR A 12 0.72 -0.75 11.43
N SER A 13 -0.56 -0.87 11.11
CA SER A 13 -1.26 -2.15 11.03
C SER A 13 -2.44 -2.01 10.09
N GLU A 14 -2.65 -2.99 9.21
CA GLU A 14 -3.80 -3.02 8.28
C GLU A 14 -4.02 -1.72 7.48
N LYS A 15 -2.93 -1.09 7.01
CA LYS A 15 -2.92 0.22 6.30
C LYS A 15 -3.38 1.42 7.16
N LYS A 16 -3.51 1.25 8.48
CA LYS A 16 -3.76 2.33 9.44
C LYS A 16 -2.46 2.73 10.12
N ARG A 17 -2.30 4.03 10.33
CA ARG A 17 -1.18 4.65 11.07
C ARG A 17 -1.75 5.27 12.34
N THR A 18 -1.28 4.83 13.50
CA THR A 18 -1.76 5.29 14.81
C THR A 18 -0.60 5.69 15.72
N PRO A 19 -0.67 6.80 16.47
CA PRO A 19 0.30 7.10 17.51
C PRO A 19 0.36 5.95 18.52
N ALA A 20 1.56 5.46 18.83
CA ALA A 20 1.70 4.27 19.67
C ALA A 20 2.98 4.27 20.53
N SER A 21 3.93 5.15 20.25
CA SER A 21 5.18 5.22 21.01
C SER A 21 5.80 6.62 21.04
N SER A 22 6.73 6.82 21.94
CA SER A 22 7.61 8.00 21.92
C SER A 22 8.56 7.94 20.73
N ARG A 23 8.95 9.11 20.21
CA ARG A 23 9.97 9.24 19.16
C ARG A 23 11.32 8.71 19.64
N PHE A 24 12.09 8.16 18.71
CA PHE A 24 13.44 7.66 18.95
C PHE A 24 14.39 8.06 17.82
N GLY A 25 15.70 7.98 18.07
CA GLY A 25 16.71 8.56 17.20
C GLY A 25 18.06 7.85 17.25
N ARG A 26 19.15 8.62 17.07
CA ARG A 26 20.52 8.11 17.02
C ARG A 26 20.96 7.59 18.39
N ASP A 27 21.94 6.68 18.37
CA ASP A 27 22.64 6.16 19.55
C ASP A 27 21.70 5.53 20.60
N GLN A 28 20.63 4.90 20.13
CA GLN A 28 19.63 4.21 20.95
C GLN A 28 19.51 2.74 20.56
N ALA A 29 19.41 1.86 21.56
CA ALA A 29 19.12 0.45 21.39
C ALA A 29 17.61 0.23 21.39
N LEU A 30 17.06 -0.21 20.25
CA LEU A 30 15.64 -0.54 20.14
C LEU A 30 15.41 -2.04 20.30
N GLY A 31 14.45 -2.40 21.14
CA GLY A 31 13.99 -3.77 21.34
C GLY A 31 12.55 -3.92 20.88
N VAL A 32 12.31 -4.83 19.93
CA VAL A 32 10.95 -5.23 19.55
C VAL A 32 10.62 -6.53 20.26
N LEU A 33 9.62 -6.48 21.14
CA LEU A 33 9.13 -7.66 21.86
C LEU A 33 7.87 -8.19 21.17
N LEU A 34 7.93 -9.43 20.69
CA LEU A 34 6.76 -10.20 20.29
C LEU A 34 6.33 -11.08 21.47
N ASN A 35 5.12 -10.89 21.99
CA ASN A 35 4.60 -11.67 23.11
C ASN A 35 3.54 -12.67 22.63
N LEU A 36 3.91 -13.95 22.56
CA LEU A 36 3.01 -15.05 22.22
C LEU A 36 2.65 -15.93 23.44
N ASP A 37 3.10 -15.57 24.64
CA ASP A 37 2.79 -16.34 25.84
C ASP A 37 1.31 -16.16 26.21
N GLY A 38 0.52 -17.22 26.02
CA GLY A 38 -0.91 -17.25 26.33
C GLY A 38 -1.23 -17.06 27.82
N LYS A 39 -0.25 -17.20 28.73
CA LYS A 39 -0.40 -16.92 30.16
C LYS A 39 -0.20 -15.44 30.49
N SER A 40 0.36 -14.67 29.56
CA SER A 40 0.57 -13.24 29.75
C SER A 40 -0.73 -12.47 29.55
N PRO A 41 -1.03 -11.44 30.36
CA PRO A 41 -2.16 -10.54 30.08
C PRO A 41 -2.02 -9.80 28.74
N ASN A 42 -0.80 -9.75 28.18
CA ASN A 42 -0.47 -9.11 26.91
C ASN A 42 -0.22 -10.14 25.79
N ALA A 43 -0.86 -11.31 25.84
CA ALA A 43 -0.71 -12.34 24.80
C ALA A 43 -1.10 -11.80 23.42
N ASN A 44 -0.39 -12.25 22.37
CA ASN A 44 -0.58 -11.84 20.98
C ASN A 44 -0.41 -10.33 20.75
N THR A 45 0.62 -9.73 21.37
CA THR A 45 0.95 -8.32 21.19
C THR A 45 2.39 -8.11 20.75
N VAL A 46 2.68 -6.92 20.23
CA VAL A 46 4.02 -6.42 19.97
C VAL A 46 4.25 -5.14 20.78
N SER A 47 5.41 -5.00 21.40
CA SER A 47 5.80 -3.80 22.15
C SER A 47 7.17 -3.31 21.72
N LEU A 48 7.38 -1.99 21.81
CA LEU A 48 8.64 -1.35 21.50
C LEU A 48 9.32 -0.87 22.79
N PHE A 49 10.63 -1.12 22.88
CA PHE A 49 11.50 -0.69 23.95
C PHE A 49 12.64 0.16 23.39
N CYS A 50 13.05 1.19 24.12
CA CYS A 50 14.21 2.01 23.83
C CYS A 50 15.12 2.00 25.07
N ASN A 51 16.37 1.58 24.89
CA ASN A 51 17.38 1.45 25.95
C ASN A 51 16.88 0.64 27.17
N GLY A 52 16.10 -0.41 26.92
CA GLY A 52 15.54 -1.28 27.96
C GLY A 52 14.23 -0.77 28.59
N THR A 53 13.83 0.47 28.33
CA THR A 53 12.55 1.02 28.81
C THR A 53 11.47 0.87 27.75
N ARG A 54 10.27 0.43 28.15
CA ARG A 54 9.12 0.33 27.23
C ARG A 54 8.70 1.74 26.78
N ILE A 55 8.55 1.92 25.47
CA ILE A 55 8.12 3.20 24.88
C ILE A 55 6.81 3.10 24.10
N SER A 56 6.22 1.90 23.98
CA SER A 56 4.87 1.71 23.43
C SER A 56 3.98 0.94 24.40
N GLU A 57 2.68 1.17 24.33
CA GLU A 57 1.73 0.19 24.88
C GLU A 57 1.80 -1.13 24.09
N PRO A 58 1.35 -2.26 24.67
CA PRO A 58 1.18 -3.51 23.93
C PRO A 58 0.22 -3.34 22.76
N MET A 59 0.73 -3.45 21.53
CA MET A 59 -0.08 -3.33 20.32
C MET A 59 -0.58 -4.71 19.88
N PRO A 60 -1.90 -4.92 19.73
CA PRO A 60 -2.43 -6.22 19.36
C PRO A 60 -2.03 -6.63 17.94
N LEU A 61 -1.72 -7.91 17.78
CA LEU A 61 -1.55 -8.50 16.45
C LEU A 61 -2.90 -8.61 15.74
N PRO A 62 -2.97 -8.22 14.45
CA PRO A 62 -4.12 -8.52 13.59
C PRO A 62 -4.42 -10.01 13.58
N GLU A 63 -5.69 -10.39 13.49
CA GLU A 63 -6.11 -11.81 13.46
C GLU A 63 -5.39 -12.61 12.38
N LYS A 64 -5.13 -12.00 11.21
CA LYS A 64 -4.41 -12.62 10.09
C LYS A 64 -2.93 -12.96 10.36
N LEU A 65 -2.37 -12.47 11.46
CA LEU A 65 -0.98 -12.72 11.86
C LEU A 65 -0.88 -13.68 13.04
N LYS A 66 -1.99 -13.98 13.72
CA LYS A 66 -1.98 -14.91 14.86
C LYS A 66 -1.86 -16.35 14.34
N GLY A 67 -0.91 -17.10 14.91
CA GLY A 67 -0.61 -18.46 14.47
C GLY A 67 0.21 -18.57 13.19
N GLU A 68 0.46 -17.45 12.50
CA GLU A 68 1.32 -17.39 11.32
C GLU A 68 2.79 -17.24 11.71
N VAL A 69 3.69 -17.64 10.81
CA VAL A 69 5.13 -17.42 11.01
C VAL A 69 5.45 -15.95 10.77
N LEU A 70 5.98 -15.30 11.80
CA LEU A 70 6.39 -13.90 11.76
C LEU A 70 7.90 -13.78 11.56
N TYR A 71 8.33 -12.72 10.89
CA TYR A 71 9.73 -12.46 10.59
C TYR A 71 10.10 -11.06 11.08
N PRO A 72 11.22 -10.90 11.80
CA PRO A 72 11.73 -9.58 12.13
C PRO A 72 12.14 -8.88 10.84
N HIS A 73 11.71 -7.63 10.68
CA HIS A 73 12.03 -6.83 9.51
C HIS A 73 12.40 -5.41 9.94
N VAL A 74 13.44 -4.85 9.32
CA VAL A 74 13.88 -3.48 9.56
C VAL A 74 13.97 -2.77 8.22
N ALA A 75 13.14 -1.75 8.04
CA ALA A 75 13.24 -0.83 6.92
C ALA A 75 13.81 0.49 7.44
N TYR A 76 14.82 1.02 6.77
CA TYR A 76 15.54 2.21 7.23
C TYR A 76 16.03 3.03 6.05
N ARG A 77 16.28 4.32 6.30
CA ARG A 77 16.78 5.26 5.30
C ARG A 77 17.73 6.26 5.97
N ASN A 78 18.87 6.51 5.33
CA ASN A 78 19.87 7.48 5.79
C ASN A 78 20.33 7.26 7.24
N VAL A 79 20.38 6.01 7.69
CA VAL A 79 20.90 5.62 9.01
C VAL A 79 21.79 4.39 8.86
N SER A 80 22.76 4.24 9.76
CA SER A 80 23.48 2.98 9.95
C SER A 80 22.86 2.25 11.12
N LEU A 81 22.71 0.93 11.01
CA LEU A 81 22.12 0.11 12.06
C LEU A 81 22.94 -1.14 12.31
N GLN A 82 22.93 -1.57 13.58
CA GLN A 82 23.44 -2.85 14.02
C GLN A 82 22.24 -3.69 14.46
N VAL A 83 22.11 -4.89 13.90
CA VAL A 83 21.07 -5.85 14.33
C VAL A 83 21.70 -6.83 15.32
N ASN A 84 21.07 -7.00 16.48
CA ASN A 84 21.45 -8.01 17.46
C ASN A 84 20.31 -9.02 17.62
N PHE A 85 20.55 -10.28 17.25
CA PHE A 85 19.60 -11.38 17.44
C PHE A 85 19.87 -12.23 18.68
N GLY A 86 20.89 -11.92 19.49
CA GLY A 86 21.16 -12.58 20.76
C GLY A 86 22.63 -12.94 20.96
N PRO A 87 22.93 -13.80 21.97
CA PRO A 87 21.98 -14.38 22.92
C PRO A 87 21.46 -13.36 23.96
N LEU A 88 22.21 -12.29 24.21
CA LEU A 88 21.85 -11.24 25.17
C LEU A 88 21.32 -9.98 24.46
N PRO A 89 20.33 -9.28 25.02
CA PRO A 89 19.89 -8.00 24.48
C PRO A 89 20.97 -6.92 24.67
N MET A 90 21.04 -5.96 23.75
CA MET A 90 22.01 -4.85 23.84
C MET A 90 21.75 -3.94 25.06
N ALA A 91 20.48 -3.79 25.43
CA ALA A 91 20.05 -3.08 26.62
C ALA A 91 19.37 -4.04 27.59
N LYS A 92 19.62 -3.85 28.89
CA LYS A 92 19.03 -4.68 29.94
C LYS A 92 17.52 -4.49 29.97
N MET A 93 16.77 -5.57 29.81
CA MET A 93 15.31 -5.56 29.87
C MET A 93 14.82 -5.73 31.32
N PRO A 94 13.62 -5.21 31.68
CA PRO A 94 13.06 -5.32 33.03
C PRO A 94 12.46 -6.71 33.32
N PHE A 95 12.57 -7.65 32.37
CA PHE A 95 12.11 -9.03 32.46
C PHE A 95 13.08 -9.95 31.72
N LYS A 96 12.93 -11.26 31.94
CA LYS A 96 13.65 -12.28 31.19
C LYS A 96 12.90 -12.62 29.91
N CYS A 97 13.52 -12.44 28.75
CA CYS A 97 13.01 -12.89 27.46
C CYS A 97 14.10 -13.64 26.69
N ARG A 98 13.70 -14.61 25.87
CA ARG A 98 14.62 -15.29 24.95
C ARG A 98 14.80 -14.44 23.70
N MET A 99 16.04 -14.34 23.24
CA MET A 99 16.39 -13.70 21.98
C MET A 99 16.21 -14.70 20.83
N ILE A 100 16.10 -14.21 19.59
CA ILE A 100 15.82 -15.04 18.40
C ILE A 100 16.91 -16.10 18.17
N GLN A 101 18.18 -15.78 18.47
CA GLN A 101 19.30 -16.72 18.35
C GLN A 101 19.15 -17.95 19.25
N GLU A 102 18.40 -17.83 20.35
CA GLU A 102 18.11 -18.92 21.29
C GLU A 102 16.62 -19.32 21.26
N ALA A 103 15.92 -18.99 20.18
CA ALA A 103 14.54 -19.42 20.01
C ALA A 103 14.47 -20.96 19.97
N ALA A 104 13.50 -21.54 20.68
CA ALA A 104 13.35 -22.99 20.69
C ALA A 104 12.89 -23.50 19.32
N SER A 105 13.29 -24.71 18.95
CA SER A 105 12.87 -25.32 17.68
C SER A 105 11.35 -25.47 17.54
N THR A 106 10.62 -25.52 18.65
CA THR A 106 9.15 -25.52 18.67
C THR A 106 8.53 -24.17 18.31
N ASP A 107 9.29 -23.09 18.49
CA ASP A 107 8.84 -21.71 18.32
C ASP A 107 9.31 -21.11 16.99
N VAL A 108 10.06 -21.88 16.20
CA VAL A 108 10.62 -21.46 14.91
C VAL A 108 10.22 -22.45 13.82
N LYS A 109 9.83 -21.94 12.66
CA LYS A 109 9.61 -22.75 11.46
C LYS A 109 10.75 -22.49 10.47
N GLU A 110 11.51 -23.53 10.12
CA GLU A 110 12.45 -23.45 9.00
C GLU A 110 11.66 -23.43 7.69
N VAL A 111 11.68 -22.30 6.99
CA VAL A 111 11.13 -22.19 5.65
C VAL A 111 12.25 -22.42 4.65
N LYS A 112 12.34 -23.65 4.14
CA LYS A 112 13.26 -23.98 3.04
C LYS A 112 12.79 -23.24 1.80
N ALA A 113 13.72 -22.52 1.16
CA ALA A 113 13.45 -21.91 -0.13
C ALA A 113 13.07 -23.01 -1.13
N GLU A 114 11.93 -22.86 -1.82
CA GLU A 114 11.53 -23.74 -2.90
C GLU A 114 12.57 -23.63 -4.03
N LYS A 115 13.43 -24.63 -4.13
CA LYS A 115 14.40 -24.74 -5.21
C LYS A 115 13.75 -25.51 -6.36
N PRO A 116 13.84 -25.01 -7.61
CA PRO A 116 13.40 -25.76 -8.77
C PRO A 116 14.10 -27.13 -8.84
N LYS A 117 13.39 -28.15 -9.31
CA LYS A 117 13.94 -29.51 -9.42
C LYS A 117 15.21 -29.58 -10.27
N ASP A 118 15.29 -28.74 -11.31
CA ASP A 118 16.43 -28.61 -12.22
C ASP A 118 17.46 -27.56 -11.76
N GLY A 119 17.25 -26.93 -10.60
CA GLY A 119 18.07 -25.84 -10.08
C GLY A 119 18.01 -24.55 -10.90
N LYS A 120 17.12 -24.44 -11.89
CA LYS A 120 17.01 -23.28 -12.78
C LYS A 120 15.77 -22.45 -12.48
N TYR A 121 15.99 -21.17 -12.24
CA TYR A 121 14.96 -20.19 -12.02
C TYR A 121 14.53 -19.56 -13.35
N GLU A 122 13.23 -19.50 -13.57
CA GLU A 122 12.66 -18.94 -14.80
C GLU A 122 12.63 -17.41 -14.72
N VAL A 123 13.13 -16.75 -15.77
CA VAL A 123 13.02 -15.31 -15.97
C VAL A 123 12.19 -15.09 -17.21
N LEU A 124 10.93 -14.73 -17.01
CA LEU A 124 9.93 -14.59 -18.05
C LEU A 124 9.89 -13.14 -18.54
N PHE A 125 9.96 -12.97 -19.85
CA PHE A 125 9.85 -11.69 -20.55
C PHE A 125 8.56 -11.71 -21.40
N PRO A 126 7.46 -11.10 -20.92
CA PRO A 126 6.22 -11.02 -21.68
C PRO A 126 6.41 -10.19 -22.95
N VAL A 127 5.96 -10.71 -24.08
CA VAL A 127 5.92 -10.02 -25.37
C VAL A 127 4.46 -9.86 -25.74
N ALA A 128 3.94 -8.64 -25.54
CA ALA A 128 2.52 -8.32 -25.68
C ALA A 128 2.35 -6.88 -26.20
N PHE A 129 1.18 -6.57 -26.77
CA PHE A 129 0.91 -5.25 -27.33
C PHE A 129 0.53 -4.21 -26.25
N PRO A 130 0.95 -2.94 -26.43
CA PRO A 130 0.52 -1.86 -25.54
C PRO A 130 -0.99 -1.68 -25.62
N ASP A 131 -1.63 -1.45 -24.47
CA ASP A 131 -3.07 -1.19 -24.30
C ASP A 131 -4.04 -2.30 -24.76
N GLU A 132 -3.53 -3.50 -25.06
CA GLU A 132 -4.32 -4.67 -25.48
C GLU A 132 -4.47 -5.72 -24.35
N GLY A 133 -4.71 -5.29 -23.11
CA GLY A 133 -4.95 -6.19 -21.98
C GLY A 133 -3.70 -6.86 -21.38
N THR A 134 -2.50 -6.38 -21.72
CA THR A 134 -1.23 -6.92 -21.23
C THR A 134 -1.16 -7.04 -19.70
N PHE A 135 -1.59 -6.01 -18.98
CA PHE A 135 -1.55 -6.01 -17.50
C PHE A 135 -2.63 -6.89 -16.87
N ASP A 136 -3.81 -7.01 -17.50
CA ASP A 136 -4.85 -7.94 -17.07
C ASP A 136 -4.39 -9.39 -17.19
N TRP A 137 -3.70 -9.71 -18.29
CA TRP A 137 -3.04 -11.00 -18.45
C TRP A 137 -1.97 -11.22 -17.39
N LEU A 138 -1.11 -10.23 -17.14
CA LEU A 138 -0.04 -10.33 -16.14
C LEU A 138 -0.60 -10.61 -14.74
N ASP A 139 -1.64 -9.89 -14.35
CA ASP A 139 -2.28 -10.07 -13.05
C ASP A 139 -2.91 -11.47 -12.91
N ALA A 140 -3.61 -11.94 -13.95
CA ALA A 140 -4.16 -13.30 -13.97
C ALA A 140 -3.07 -14.38 -13.99
N PHE A 141 -1.95 -14.15 -14.68
CA PHE A 141 -0.82 -15.06 -14.71
C PHE A 141 -0.17 -15.19 -13.33
N LEU A 142 0.06 -14.07 -12.64
CA LEU A 142 0.66 -14.04 -11.30
C LEU A 142 -0.24 -14.68 -10.24
N GLU A 143 -1.56 -14.51 -10.36
CA GLU A 143 -2.53 -15.18 -9.49
C GLU A 143 -2.44 -16.71 -9.63
N LYS A 144 -2.34 -17.21 -10.86
CA LYS A 144 -2.18 -18.65 -11.13
C LYS A 144 -0.76 -19.17 -10.84
N ASN A 145 0.24 -18.28 -10.81
CA ASN A 145 1.64 -18.65 -10.66
C ASN A 145 2.34 -17.81 -9.58
N PRO A 146 1.97 -17.99 -8.28
CA PRO A 146 2.47 -17.16 -7.18
C PRO A 146 3.99 -17.30 -6.92
N LYS A 147 4.65 -18.28 -7.53
CA LYS A 147 6.11 -18.47 -7.48
C LYS A 147 6.88 -17.33 -8.15
N TYR A 148 6.28 -16.63 -9.11
CA TYR A 148 6.92 -15.55 -9.84
C TYR A 148 6.86 -14.23 -9.08
N VAL A 149 7.98 -13.53 -9.04
CA VAL A 149 8.05 -12.14 -8.57
C VAL A 149 8.09 -11.18 -9.75
N GLU A 150 7.16 -10.25 -9.77
CA GLU A 150 7.10 -9.21 -10.79
C GLU A 150 8.16 -8.13 -10.56
N LEU A 151 8.96 -7.89 -11.61
CA LEU A 151 9.91 -6.80 -11.72
C LEU A 151 9.34 -5.78 -12.71
N SER A 152 8.77 -4.70 -12.17
CA SER A 152 8.14 -3.63 -12.94
C SER A 152 8.11 -2.32 -12.15
N ASP A 153 7.98 -1.21 -12.87
CA ASP A 153 7.89 0.12 -12.24
C ASP A 153 6.61 0.26 -11.39
N ARG A 154 5.49 -0.37 -11.81
CA ARG A 154 4.25 -0.38 -11.01
C ARG A 154 4.39 -1.13 -9.68
N LYS A 155 5.21 -2.19 -9.63
CA LYS A 155 5.47 -2.91 -8.38
C LYS A 155 6.40 -2.18 -7.45
N ILE A 156 7.37 -1.43 -7.99
CA ILE A 156 8.20 -0.54 -7.17
C ILE A 156 7.32 0.54 -6.52
N LEU A 157 6.39 1.11 -7.29
CA LEU A 157 5.44 2.10 -6.80
C LEU A 157 4.52 1.52 -5.71
N ASP A 158 3.90 0.37 -5.97
CA ASP A 158 3.05 -0.34 -5.00
C ASP A 158 3.81 -0.68 -3.71
N TRP A 159 5.06 -1.14 -3.84
CA TRP A 159 5.95 -1.39 -2.70
C TRP A 159 6.21 -0.12 -1.89
N ALA A 160 6.59 0.99 -2.54
CA ALA A 160 6.84 2.26 -1.87
C ALA A 160 5.63 2.77 -1.07
N VAL A 161 4.44 2.73 -1.69
CA VAL A 161 3.19 3.13 -1.02
C VAL A 161 2.87 2.21 0.16
N LYS A 162 3.05 0.89 0.00
CA LYS A 162 2.86 -0.08 1.10
C LYS A 162 3.88 0.11 2.23
N SER A 163 5.07 0.62 1.92
CA SER A 163 6.09 0.99 2.89
C SER A 163 5.83 2.33 3.58
N GLY A 164 4.66 2.95 3.38
CA GLY A 164 4.26 4.18 4.06
C GLY A 164 4.77 5.46 3.39
N ILE A 165 5.40 5.37 2.20
CA ILE A 165 5.81 6.54 1.44
C ILE A 165 4.54 7.19 0.88
N TRP A 166 4.29 8.44 1.29
CA TRP A 166 3.16 9.20 0.80
C TRP A 166 3.34 9.54 -0.68
N LYS A 167 2.33 9.19 -1.48
CA LYS A 167 2.26 9.60 -2.88
C LYS A 167 1.26 10.75 -3.02
N PRO A 168 1.68 11.94 -3.46
CA PRO A 168 0.74 12.99 -3.85
C PRO A 168 -0.16 12.48 -4.97
N LYS A 169 -1.45 12.81 -4.92
CA LYS A 169 -2.35 12.55 -6.05
C LYS A 169 -1.96 13.49 -7.20
N GLY A 170 -1.26 12.96 -8.19
CA GLY A 170 -0.97 13.63 -9.46
C GLY A 170 -1.43 12.75 -10.62
N ASN A 171 -2.20 13.32 -11.54
CA ASN A 171 -2.49 12.70 -12.83
C ASN A 171 -1.56 13.32 -13.87
N SER A 172 -0.48 12.63 -14.21
CA SER A 172 0.27 12.94 -15.43
C SER A 172 -0.36 12.20 -16.60
N TRP A 173 -0.69 12.93 -17.66
CA TRP A 173 -1.16 12.36 -18.93
C TRP A 173 -0.11 11.44 -19.58
N ARG A 174 1.14 11.47 -19.10
CA ARG A 174 2.25 10.62 -19.57
C ARG A 174 2.42 9.33 -18.76
N ALA A 175 1.66 9.15 -17.68
CA ALA A 175 1.76 7.95 -16.85
C ALA A 175 0.98 6.78 -17.45
N SER A 176 1.54 5.57 -17.36
CA SER A 176 0.89 4.31 -17.74
C SER A 176 1.14 3.21 -16.71
N ASN A 177 0.50 2.05 -16.86
CA ASN A 177 0.81 0.88 -16.02
C ASN A 177 2.24 0.35 -16.23
N ASP A 178 2.83 0.58 -17.41
CA ASP A 178 4.22 0.20 -17.73
C ASP A 178 5.25 1.21 -17.20
N LYS A 179 4.90 2.49 -17.27
CA LYS A 179 5.73 3.63 -16.86
C LYS A 179 4.90 4.56 -15.98
N PRO A 180 4.60 4.13 -14.74
CA PRO A 180 3.87 4.97 -13.81
C PRO A 180 4.76 6.10 -13.33
N GLU A 181 4.14 7.21 -12.99
CA GLU A 181 4.84 8.34 -12.41
C GLU A 181 5.04 8.15 -10.90
N TYR A 182 6.26 8.39 -10.43
CA TYR A 182 6.67 8.16 -9.05
C TYR A 182 6.31 9.39 -8.20
N ASN A 183 6.88 10.56 -8.53
CA ASN A 183 6.61 11.87 -7.91
C ASN A 183 6.41 11.82 -6.39
N PHE A 184 7.27 11.06 -5.71
CA PHE A 184 7.23 10.95 -4.25
C PHE A 184 7.89 12.15 -3.55
N GLY A 185 8.54 13.04 -4.31
CA GLY A 185 9.38 14.10 -3.75
C GLY A 185 10.68 13.54 -3.15
N LEU A 186 11.06 12.33 -3.58
CA LEU A 186 12.22 11.61 -3.07
C LEU A 186 13.17 11.35 -4.23
N GLN A 187 14.34 11.99 -4.21
CA GLN A 187 15.32 11.92 -5.28
C GLN A 187 15.56 10.48 -5.78
N PHE A 188 15.89 9.55 -4.88
CA PHE A 188 16.19 8.16 -5.26
C PHE A 188 15.02 7.35 -5.85
N MET A 189 13.79 7.80 -5.62
CA MET A 189 12.60 7.23 -6.23
C MET A 189 12.36 7.88 -7.59
N ASP A 190 12.34 9.22 -7.61
CA ASP A 190 11.91 10.01 -8.76
C ASP A 190 12.95 10.02 -9.90
N ASP A 191 14.23 9.77 -9.59
CA ASP A 191 15.31 9.64 -10.57
C ASP A 191 15.56 8.19 -11.04
N PHE A 192 14.68 7.24 -10.65
CA PHE A 192 14.78 5.81 -10.93
C PHE A 192 16.04 5.12 -10.38
N SER A 193 16.76 5.71 -9.41
CA SER A 193 17.89 5.05 -8.74
C SER A 193 17.48 3.76 -8.04
N ILE A 194 16.29 3.73 -7.43
CA ILE A 194 15.75 2.51 -6.83
C ILE A 194 15.62 1.37 -7.86
N ARG A 195 15.21 1.67 -9.09
CA ARG A 195 15.09 0.70 -10.18
C ARG A 195 16.48 0.16 -10.55
N ARG A 196 17.49 1.03 -10.62
CA ARG A 196 18.88 0.61 -10.87
C ARG A 196 19.40 -0.32 -9.77
N CYS A 197 19.14 0.01 -8.50
CA CYS A 197 19.52 -0.82 -7.36
C CYS A 197 18.84 -2.20 -7.41
N LEU A 198 17.52 -2.24 -7.62
CA LEU A 198 16.76 -3.49 -7.75
C LEU A 198 17.26 -4.34 -8.92
N ASN A 199 17.55 -3.72 -10.05
CA ASN A 199 18.11 -4.41 -11.21
C ASN A 199 19.48 -5.05 -10.91
N ALA A 200 20.31 -4.42 -10.08
CA ALA A 200 21.60 -4.98 -9.68
C ALA A 200 21.46 -6.18 -8.73
N VAL A 201 20.49 -6.14 -7.81
CA VAL A 201 20.27 -7.21 -6.82
C VAL A 201 19.53 -8.41 -7.42
N THR A 202 18.57 -8.18 -8.31
CA THR A 202 17.73 -9.25 -8.88
C THR A 202 18.51 -10.28 -9.71
N SER A 203 19.66 -9.93 -10.27
CA SER A 203 20.52 -10.87 -11.02
C SER A 203 21.35 -11.82 -10.16
N VAL A 204 21.41 -11.59 -8.84
CA VAL A 204 22.17 -12.44 -7.91
C VAL A 204 21.26 -13.20 -6.94
N VAL A 205 19.99 -12.83 -6.86
CA VAL A 205 19.00 -13.51 -6.01
C VAL A 205 18.31 -14.63 -6.81
N PRO A 206 18.50 -15.91 -6.44
CA PRO A 206 17.93 -17.04 -7.17
C PRO A 206 16.41 -17.13 -6.94
N ARG A 207 15.61 -16.62 -7.89
CA ARG A 207 14.15 -16.61 -7.83
C ARG A 207 13.51 -16.60 -9.22
N HIS A 208 12.29 -17.14 -9.34
CA HIS A 208 11.48 -16.96 -10.54
C HIS A 208 11.04 -15.49 -10.68
N TYR A 209 11.34 -14.90 -11.83
CA TYR A 209 11.01 -13.50 -12.11
C TYR A 209 10.15 -13.37 -13.36
N ILE A 210 9.28 -12.37 -13.36
CA ILE A 210 8.64 -11.87 -14.56
C ILE A 210 9.07 -10.40 -14.74
N VAL A 211 9.81 -10.14 -15.82
CA VAL A 211 10.32 -8.81 -16.15
C VAL A 211 9.30 -8.13 -17.04
N MET A 212 8.41 -7.37 -16.43
CA MET A 212 7.33 -6.69 -17.14
C MET A 212 7.79 -5.32 -17.62
N GLU A 213 8.06 -5.23 -18.92
CA GLU A 213 8.32 -4.00 -19.65
C GLU A 213 7.68 -4.11 -21.03
N VAL A 214 6.68 -3.28 -21.35
CA VAL A 214 5.96 -3.39 -22.62
C VAL A 214 6.89 -3.03 -23.78
N LYS A 215 7.45 -1.81 -23.79
CA LYS A 215 8.33 -1.36 -24.86
C LYS A 215 9.64 -2.17 -24.92
N GLN A 216 10.28 -2.36 -23.76
CA GLN A 216 11.62 -2.97 -23.72
C GLN A 216 11.63 -4.44 -24.12
N ASN A 217 10.51 -5.16 -23.93
CA ASN A 217 10.39 -6.53 -24.41
C ASN A 217 10.04 -6.61 -25.91
N LEU A 218 9.54 -5.53 -26.53
CA LEU A 218 9.24 -5.48 -27.95
C LEU A 218 10.44 -5.03 -28.81
N THR A 219 11.29 -4.12 -28.33
CA THR A 219 12.44 -3.65 -29.12
C THR A 219 13.65 -4.57 -28.99
N GLN A 220 14.33 -4.86 -30.11
CA GLN A 220 15.45 -5.80 -30.12
C GLN A 220 16.62 -5.32 -29.25
N ALA A 221 16.93 -4.02 -29.29
CA ALA A 221 18.04 -3.44 -28.54
C ALA A 221 17.82 -3.55 -27.02
N GLU A 222 16.63 -3.19 -26.54
CA GLU A 222 16.31 -3.22 -25.11
C GLU A 222 16.18 -4.66 -24.60
N ARG A 223 15.61 -5.58 -25.40
CA ARG A 223 15.62 -7.03 -25.10
C ARG A 223 17.04 -7.56 -24.86
N LYS A 224 17.98 -7.25 -25.76
CA LYS A 224 19.38 -7.69 -25.61
C LYS A 224 19.98 -7.16 -24.31
N SER A 225 19.67 -5.93 -23.92
CA SER A 225 20.11 -5.36 -22.64
C SER A 225 19.52 -6.11 -21.44
N ASN A 226 18.21 -6.35 -21.43
CA ASN A 226 17.52 -7.03 -20.34
C ASN A 226 17.96 -8.50 -20.17
N LEU A 227 18.24 -9.21 -21.27
CA LEU A 227 18.72 -10.59 -21.23
C LEU A 227 20.15 -10.72 -20.67
N LYS A 228 21.00 -9.69 -20.84
CA LYS A 228 22.37 -9.68 -20.30
C LYS A 228 22.37 -9.63 -18.77
N ARG A 229 21.37 -9.01 -18.15
CA ARG A 229 21.22 -8.92 -16.69
C ARG A 229 21.11 -10.30 -16.04
N PHE A 230 20.47 -11.25 -16.71
CA PHE A 230 20.29 -12.62 -16.22
C PHE A 230 21.20 -13.59 -16.98
N SER A 231 22.51 -13.34 -16.93
CA SER A 231 23.53 -14.20 -17.56
C SER A 231 23.91 -15.42 -16.71
N SER A 232 23.64 -15.39 -15.40
CA SER A 232 24.01 -16.46 -14.48
C SER A 232 23.41 -17.82 -14.89
N PRO A 233 24.15 -18.94 -14.78
CA PRO A 233 23.72 -20.27 -15.26
C PRO A 233 22.45 -20.81 -14.61
N HIS A 234 22.11 -20.32 -13.41
CA HIS A 234 20.90 -20.70 -12.68
C HIS A 234 19.64 -20.01 -13.21
N PHE A 235 19.73 -19.12 -14.20
CA PHE A 235 18.56 -18.50 -14.82
C PHE A 235 18.24 -19.07 -16.20
N LYS A 236 16.99 -19.50 -16.38
CA LYS A 236 16.39 -19.84 -17.67
C LYS A 236 15.57 -18.65 -18.17
N LYS A 237 16.04 -17.99 -19.23
CA LYS A 237 15.36 -16.85 -19.85
C LYS A 237 14.28 -17.36 -20.82
N ILE A 238 13.05 -16.88 -20.66
CA ILE A 238 11.89 -17.32 -21.43
C ILE A 238 11.20 -16.10 -22.02
N ALA A 239 11.05 -16.05 -23.35
CA ALA A 239 10.15 -15.10 -23.99
C ALA A 239 8.74 -15.71 -24.03
N HIS A 240 7.76 -15.05 -23.41
CA HIS A 240 6.39 -15.52 -23.39
C HIS A 240 5.53 -14.60 -24.26
N VAL A 241 5.10 -15.12 -25.41
CA VAL A 241 4.36 -14.35 -26.40
C VAL A 241 2.87 -14.39 -26.07
N VAL A 242 2.29 -13.23 -25.83
CA VAL A 242 0.86 -13.04 -25.48
C VAL A 242 0.25 -12.16 -26.56
N ILE A 243 0.11 -12.73 -27.76
CA ILE A 243 -0.44 -12.05 -28.93
C ILE A 243 -1.44 -12.99 -29.61
N GLY A 244 -2.61 -12.47 -29.96
CA GLY A 244 -3.65 -13.19 -30.68
C GLY A 244 -5.00 -13.14 -29.96
N ASP A 245 -5.95 -13.93 -30.46
CA ASP A 245 -7.29 -14.01 -29.88
C ASP A 245 -7.26 -14.56 -28.46
N PRO A 246 -7.83 -13.86 -27.46
CA PRO A 246 -7.83 -14.34 -26.10
C PRO A 246 -8.72 -15.59 -25.95
N PRO A 247 -8.34 -16.55 -25.09
CA PRO A 247 -9.18 -17.70 -24.75
C PRO A 247 -10.56 -17.28 -24.24
N LYS A 248 -11.58 -18.13 -24.46
CA LYS A 248 -12.96 -17.86 -23.99
C LYS A 248 -13.03 -17.59 -22.49
N GLU A 249 -12.27 -18.35 -21.69
CA GLU A 249 -12.19 -18.17 -20.24
C GLU A 249 -11.67 -16.78 -19.86
N TYR A 250 -10.62 -16.31 -20.56
CA TYR A 250 -10.06 -14.98 -20.32
C TYR A 250 -11.07 -13.88 -20.69
N LYS A 251 -11.76 -14.02 -21.84
CA LYS A 251 -12.83 -13.10 -22.25
C LYS A 251 -13.92 -12.98 -21.19
N ALA A 252 -14.35 -14.10 -20.61
CA ALA A 252 -15.37 -14.11 -19.55
C ALA A 252 -14.91 -13.37 -18.29
N VAL A 253 -13.67 -13.61 -17.84
CA VAL A 253 -13.09 -12.92 -16.66
C VAL A 253 -12.98 -11.42 -16.90
N VAL A 254 -12.50 -11.00 -18.08
CA VAL A 254 -12.38 -9.57 -18.42
C VAL A 254 -13.76 -8.91 -18.53
N GLN A 255 -14.73 -9.58 -19.16
CA GLN A 255 -16.11 -9.07 -19.25
C GLN A 255 -16.75 -8.90 -17.86
N GLN A 256 -16.52 -9.84 -16.95
CA GLN A 256 -17.00 -9.74 -15.57
C GLN A 256 -16.37 -8.54 -14.84
N LYS A 257 -15.05 -8.35 -14.93
CA LYS A 257 -14.37 -7.19 -14.35
C LYS A 257 -14.89 -5.86 -14.92
N LEU A 258 -15.05 -5.78 -16.23
CA LEU A 258 -15.60 -4.59 -16.90
C LEU A 258 -17.04 -4.32 -16.48
N LEU A 259 -17.84 -5.36 -16.24
CA LEU A 259 -19.21 -5.23 -15.76
C LEU A 259 -19.22 -4.66 -14.33
N GLU A 260 -18.39 -5.20 -13.44
CA GLU A 260 -18.24 -4.73 -12.06
C GLU A 260 -17.77 -3.27 -11.99
N GLU A 261 -16.78 -2.88 -12.80
CA GLU A 261 -16.32 -1.49 -12.88
C GLU A 261 -17.42 -0.53 -13.36
N LYS A 262 -18.17 -0.93 -14.40
CA LYS A 262 -19.30 -0.15 -14.91
C LYS A 262 -20.42 -0.03 -13.88
N GLN A 263 -20.73 -1.11 -13.15
CA GLN A 263 -21.72 -1.10 -12.08
C GLN A 263 -21.28 -0.18 -10.94
N ALA A 264 -20.04 -0.29 -10.47
CA ALA A 264 -19.49 0.59 -9.43
C ALA A 264 -19.54 2.07 -9.83
N LYS A 265 -19.18 2.39 -11.08
CA LYS A 265 -19.26 3.76 -11.60
C LYS A 265 -20.72 4.25 -11.67
N ALA A 266 -21.63 3.42 -12.16
CA ALA A 266 -23.06 3.75 -12.22
C ALA A 266 -23.65 3.97 -10.81
N GLU A 267 -23.25 3.18 -9.83
CA GLU A 267 -23.66 3.38 -8.43
C GLU A 267 -23.13 4.68 -7.84
N VAL A 268 -21.87 5.03 -8.10
CA VAL A 268 -21.29 6.31 -7.66
C VAL A 268 -22.03 7.48 -8.30
N ASP A 269 -22.26 7.44 -9.62
CA ASP A 269 -23.00 8.47 -10.33
C ASP A 269 -24.44 8.59 -9.83
N TRP A 270 -25.10 7.47 -9.54
CA TRP A 270 -26.45 7.45 -8.97
C TRP A 270 -26.47 8.05 -7.56
N LYS A 271 -25.52 7.69 -6.69
CA LYS A 271 -25.38 8.26 -5.33
C LYS A 271 -25.13 9.76 -5.39
N MET A 272 -24.28 10.23 -6.30
CA MET A 272 -24.01 11.65 -6.51
C MET A 272 -25.26 12.41 -6.99
N ARG A 273 -26.00 11.86 -7.96
CA ARG A 273 -27.27 12.45 -8.43
C ARG A 273 -28.33 12.50 -7.33
N LYS A 274 -28.41 11.47 -6.48
CA LYS A 274 -29.34 11.43 -5.34
C LYS A 274 -29.00 12.53 -4.33
N LEU A 275 -27.73 12.65 -3.97
CA LEU A 275 -27.23 13.67 -3.03
C LEU A 275 -27.41 15.09 -3.60
N GLU A 276 -27.21 15.29 -4.90
CA GLU A 276 -27.46 16.59 -5.54
C GLU A 276 -28.95 16.96 -5.54
N LYS A 277 -29.84 15.99 -5.79
CA LYS A 277 -31.30 16.19 -5.71
C LYS A 277 -31.73 16.55 -4.29
N GLU A 278 -31.21 15.87 -3.28
CA GLU A 278 -31.48 16.19 -1.87
C GLU A 278 -30.95 17.59 -1.51
N ARG A 279 -29.73 17.93 -1.93
CA ARG A 279 -29.16 19.27 -1.74
C ARG A 279 -30.02 20.37 -2.39
N LYS A 280 -30.49 20.16 -3.63
CA LYS A 280 -31.38 21.11 -4.30
C LYS A 280 -32.71 21.28 -3.58
N LYS A 281 -33.30 20.19 -3.07
CA LYS A 281 -34.53 20.25 -2.25
C LYS A 281 -34.34 21.06 -0.97
N VAL A 282 -33.25 20.82 -0.23
CA VAL A 282 -32.93 21.55 1.00
C VAL A 282 -32.69 23.05 0.73
N VAL A 283 -31.96 23.38 -0.34
CA VAL A 283 -31.75 24.78 -0.74
C VAL A 283 -33.06 25.46 -1.11
N ALA A 284 -33.93 24.80 -1.87
CA ALA A 284 -35.23 25.33 -2.26
C ALA A 284 -36.16 25.53 -1.05
N GLN A 285 -36.17 24.61 -0.08
CA GLN A 285 -36.91 24.76 1.18
C GLN A 285 -36.40 25.95 1.98
N ARG A 286 -35.08 26.05 2.16
CA ARG A 286 -34.46 27.18 2.89
C ARG A 286 -34.73 28.54 2.22
N GLN A 287 -34.74 28.58 0.88
CA GLN A 287 -35.10 29.80 0.13
C GLN A 287 -36.57 30.19 0.36
N LYS A 288 -37.50 29.23 0.38
CA LYS A 288 -38.91 29.48 0.70
C LYS A 288 -39.08 30.00 2.12
N GLU A 289 -38.43 29.38 3.11
CA GLU A 289 -38.48 29.82 4.50
C GLU A 289 -37.94 31.25 4.67
N ILE A 290 -36.82 31.58 4.02
CA ILE A 290 -36.27 32.95 4.05
C ILE A 290 -37.23 33.95 3.39
N ALA A 291 -37.87 33.59 2.27
CA ALA A 291 -38.83 34.45 1.59
C ALA A 291 -40.08 34.70 2.46
N GLU A 292 -40.62 33.67 3.10
CA GLU A 292 -41.74 33.78 4.02
C GLU A 292 -41.39 34.62 5.26
N GLN A 293 -40.20 34.43 5.84
CA GLN A 293 -39.73 35.26 6.96
C GLN A 293 -39.57 36.73 6.56
N LYS A 294 -39.03 37.02 5.36
CA LYS A 294 -38.94 38.39 4.84
C LYS A 294 -40.31 39.01 4.62
N ALA A 295 -41.25 38.27 4.04
CA ALA A 295 -42.62 38.74 3.84
C ALA A 295 -43.34 39.04 5.17
N LYS A 296 -43.17 38.17 6.18
CA LYS A 296 -43.71 38.42 7.54
C LYS A 296 -43.08 39.64 8.21
N LEU A 297 -41.78 39.85 8.06
CA LEU A 297 -41.08 41.03 8.57
C LEU A 297 -41.55 42.32 7.87
N GLU A 298 -41.76 42.27 6.55
CA GLU A 298 -42.24 43.43 5.79
C GLU A 298 -43.70 43.77 6.10
N ALA A 299 -44.56 42.76 6.25
CA ALA A 299 -45.94 42.94 6.70
C ALA A 299 -46.01 43.60 8.09
N LYS A 300 -45.22 43.10 9.06
CA LYS A 300 -45.11 43.72 10.39
C LYS A 300 -44.63 45.16 10.34
N LYS A 301 -43.64 45.48 9.50
CA LYS A 301 -43.17 46.87 9.32
C LYS A 301 -44.26 47.78 8.74
N ARG A 302 -45.05 47.29 7.77
CA ARG A 302 -46.17 48.06 7.20
C ARG A 302 -47.27 48.29 8.24
N GLU A 303 -47.61 47.29 9.04
CA GLU A 303 -48.57 47.42 10.14
C GLU A 303 -48.08 48.41 11.22
N GLU A 304 -46.80 48.37 11.59
CA GLU A 304 -46.19 49.32 12.53
C GLU A 304 -46.14 50.76 11.98
N GLU A 305 -45.87 50.95 10.69
CA GLU A 305 -45.92 52.26 10.04
C GLU A 305 -47.34 52.81 9.95
N GLU A 306 -48.34 51.95 9.69
CA GLU A 306 -49.75 52.35 9.63
C GLU A 306 -50.29 52.68 11.03
N ALA A 307 -49.87 51.94 12.06
CA ALA A 307 -50.16 52.27 13.46
C ALA A 307 -49.54 53.60 13.88
N LYS A 308 -48.27 53.87 13.52
CA LYS A 308 -47.61 55.16 13.79
C LYS A 308 -48.27 56.33 13.05
N LYS A 309 -48.78 56.11 11.83
CA LYS A 309 -49.54 57.13 11.08
C LYS A 309 -50.91 57.42 11.70
N LYS A 310 -51.56 56.42 12.30
CA LYS A 310 -52.82 56.61 13.04
C LYS A 310 -52.60 57.34 14.37
N GLU A 311 -51.54 57.01 15.12
CA GLU A 311 -51.18 57.75 16.35
C GLU A 311 -50.74 59.20 16.08
N ALA A 312 -50.13 59.49 14.93
CA ALA A 312 -49.76 60.85 14.54
C ALA A 312 -50.93 61.71 14.04
N ALA A 313 -52.08 61.09 13.70
CA ALA A 313 -53.30 61.78 13.29
C ALA A 313 -54.27 62.05 14.45
N GLU A 314 -54.02 61.48 15.64
CA GLU A 314 -54.79 61.66 16.87
C GLU A 314 -54.14 62.63 17.89
N LYS A 315 -53.04 63.30 17.51
CA LYS A 315 -52.43 64.42 18.25
C LYS A 315 -52.58 65.73 17.48
#